data_AF-A0A1F5NF28-F1
#
_entry.id   AF-A0A1F5NF28-F1
#
_cell.length_a   1.000
_cell.length_b   1.000
_cell.length_c   1.000
_cell.angle_alpha   90.00
_cell.angle_beta   90.00
_cell.angle_gamma   90.00
#
_symmetry.space_group_name_H-M   'P 1'
#
loop_
_entity.id
_entity.type
_entity.pdbx_description
1 polymer ?
#
loop_
_entity_poly.entity_id
_entity_poly.type
_entity_poly.pdbx_seq_one_letter_code
_entity_poly.pdbx_strand_id
1 'polypeptide(L)'
;MGRGAKLGYPTANIDVPPGTGEGVFFGQTAVGGGSWPSVIFVGAPETFGETDKRAEAHLLDFKGDLYGQEIELEIYQKHRDSRKFPDAEALRLQMHADEVSAREFFKNKK
;
A
#
# COMPACT_ATOMS: atom_id res chain seq x y z
N MET A 1 12.38 6.40 4.75
CA MET A 1 11.00 6.93 4.89
C MET A 1 10.27 6.69 3.58
N GLY A 2 9.13 5.98 3.63
CA GLY A 2 8.34 5.63 2.45
C GLY A 2 7.63 6.84 1.84
N ARG A 3 7.09 6.68 0.63
CA ARG A 3 6.39 7.75 -0.10
C ARG A 3 5.14 8.21 0.67
N GLY A 4 4.42 7.29 1.31
CA GLY A 4 3.26 7.60 2.15
C GLY A 4 3.58 8.32 3.46
N ALA A 5 4.71 8.00 4.11
CA ALA A 5 5.10 8.63 5.38
C ALA A 5 5.32 10.15 5.26
N LYS A 6 5.77 10.63 4.10
CA LYS A 6 5.91 12.09 3.82
C LYS A 6 4.57 12.80 3.59
N LEU A 7 3.50 12.04 3.32
CA LEU A 7 2.15 12.53 3.03
C LEU A 7 1.16 12.30 4.19
N GLY A 8 1.64 11.84 5.35
CA GLY A 8 0.81 11.59 6.54
C GLY A 8 0.15 10.20 6.59
N TYR A 9 0.58 9.26 5.74
CA TYR A 9 0.08 7.89 5.75
C TYR A 9 1.04 6.97 6.51
N PRO A 10 0.57 6.20 7.52
CA PRO A 10 1.39 5.19 8.18
C PRO A 10 1.66 4.05 7.18
N THR A 11 2.93 3.86 6.80
CA THR A 11 3.37 2.84 5.84
C THR A 11 4.48 1.99 6.45
N ALA A 12 4.40 0.68 6.29
CA ALA A 12 5.45 -0.26 6.66
C ALA A 12 6.04 -0.92 5.40
N ASN A 13 7.36 -1.18 5.41
CA ASN A 13 8.04 -1.86 4.31
C ASN A 13 7.99 -3.36 4.53
N ILE A 14 7.51 -4.12 3.55
CA ILE A 14 7.46 -5.58 3.61
C ILE A 14 8.11 -6.16 2.36
N ASP A 15 8.91 -7.21 2.56
CA ASP A 15 9.48 -8.02 1.49
C ASP A 15 8.37 -8.74 0.73
N VAL A 16 8.38 -8.61 -0.59
CA VAL A 16 7.41 -9.31 -1.45
C VAL A 16 8.06 -10.51 -2.14
N PRO A 17 7.30 -11.60 -2.40
CA PRO A 17 7.83 -12.74 -3.14
C PRO A 17 8.39 -12.36 -4.51
N PRO A 18 9.44 -13.06 -4.99
CA PRO A 18 9.94 -12.90 -6.34
C PRO A 18 8.81 -13.10 -7.37
N GLY A 19 8.74 -12.22 -8.37
CA GLY A 19 7.72 -12.29 -9.43
C GLY A 19 6.42 -11.51 -9.15
N THR A 20 6.22 -10.97 -7.94
CA THR A 20 5.11 -10.03 -7.69
C THR A 20 5.23 -8.83 -8.63
N GLY A 21 4.17 -8.54 -9.39
CA GLY A 21 4.12 -7.41 -10.32
C GLY A 21 4.18 -6.07 -9.58
N GLU A 22 4.68 -5.03 -10.25
CA GLU A 22 4.61 -3.68 -9.69
C GLU A 22 3.20 -3.10 -9.86
N GLY A 23 2.80 -2.24 -8.93
CA GLY A 23 1.52 -1.53 -9.00
C GLY A 23 0.86 -1.33 -7.65
N VAL A 24 -0.43 -1.00 -7.71
CA VAL A 24 -1.31 -0.86 -6.56
C VAL A 24 -2.24 -2.05 -6.50
N PHE A 25 -2.41 -2.59 -5.30
CA PHE A 25 -3.19 -3.77 -4.99
C PHE A 25 -4.18 -3.45 -3.87
N PHE A 26 -5.29 -4.18 -3.85
CA PHE A 26 -6.21 -4.22 -2.72
C PHE A 26 -5.99 -5.50 -1.93
N GLY A 27 -5.98 -5.39 -0.61
CA GLY A 27 -5.67 -6.49 0.28
C GLY A 27 -6.06 -6.20 1.72
N GLN A 28 -5.63 -7.06 2.64
CA GLN A 28 -5.73 -6.82 4.07
C GLN A 28 -4.34 -6.72 4.68
N THR A 29 -4.23 -5.94 5.76
CA THR A 29 -3.06 -5.94 6.62
C THR A 29 -3.49 -6.37 8.01
N ALA A 30 -2.88 -7.43 8.54
CA ALA A 30 -3.01 -7.80 9.94
C ALA A 30 -1.94 -7.10 10.77
N VAL A 31 -2.31 -6.55 11.92
CA VAL A 31 -1.42 -5.88 12.88
C VAL A 31 -2.06 -5.87 14.27
N GLY A 32 -1.31 -6.05 15.36
CA GLY A 32 -1.84 -5.91 16.73
C GLY A 32 -3.11 -6.74 17.03
N GLY A 33 -3.26 -7.91 16.41
CA GLY A 33 -4.42 -8.80 16.59
C GLY A 33 -5.69 -8.44 15.81
N GLY A 34 -5.67 -7.38 14.99
CA GLY A 34 -6.74 -7.03 14.07
C GLY A 34 -6.34 -7.23 12.61
N SER A 35 -7.32 -7.16 11.70
CA SER A 35 -7.10 -7.10 10.25
C SER A 35 -7.89 -5.93 9.67
N TRP A 36 -7.22 -5.13 8.83
CA TRP A 36 -7.81 -3.95 8.19
C TRP A 36 -7.72 -4.07 6.67
N PRO A 37 -8.78 -3.67 5.94
CA PRO A 37 -8.68 -3.43 4.51
C PRO A 37 -7.54 -2.45 4.19
N SER A 38 -6.82 -2.68 3.10
CA SER A 38 -5.61 -1.92 2.78
C SER A 38 -5.42 -1.72 1.28
N VAL A 39 -4.80 -0.58 0.95
CA VAL A 39 -4.25 -0.27 -0.37
C VAL A 39 -2.74 -0.49 -0.30
N ILE A 40 -2.23 -1.39 -1.13
CA ILE A 40 -0.83 -1.85 -1.08
C ILE A 40 -0.14 -1.44 -2.36
N PHE A 41 0.89 -0.60 -2.25
CA PHE A 41 1.79 -0.29 -3.36
C PHE A 41 2.98 -1.24 -3.36
N VAL A 42 3.25 -1.91 -4.47
CA VAL A 42 4.47 -2.72 -4.67
C VAL A 42 5.32 -2.07 -5.76
N GLY A 43 6.58 -1.78 -5.43
CA GLY A 43 7.54 -1.25 -6.40
C GLY A 43 8.98 -1.32 -5.92
N ALA A 44 9.93 -1.24 -6.84
CA ALA A 44 11.33 -1.14 -6.49
C ALA A 44 11.68 0.29 -5.98
N PRO A 45 12.56 0.41 -4.97
CA PRO A 45 13.16 1.70 -4.65
C PRO A 45 14.01 2.17 -5.84
N GLU A 46 13.66 3.31 -6.46
CA GLU A 46 14.41 3.89 -7.59
C GLU A 46 15.85 4.36 -7.21
N THR A 47 16.30 4.06 -5.99
CA THR A 47 17.58 4.54 -5.44
C THR A 47 18.46 3.31 -5.18
N PHE A 48 19.64 3.25 -5.79
CA PHE A 48 20.72 2.27 -5.58
C PHE A 48 20.62 0.87 -6.24
N GLY A 49 19.90 0.71 -7.36
CA GLY A 49 20.02 -0.53 -8.16
C GLY A 49 19.56 -1.80 -7.42
N GLU A 50 18.85 -1.65 -6.31
CA GLU A 50 18.15 -2.72 -5.61
C GLU A 50 17.04 -3.26 -6.53
N THR A 51 17.11 -4.55 -6.86
CA THR A 51 16.05 -5.25 -7.62
C THR A 51 14.88 -5.68 -6.75
N ASP A 52 15.05 -5.61 -5.43
CA ASP A 52 14.09 -6.11 -4.47
C ASP A 52 12.95 -5.10 -4.30
N LYS A 53 11.80 -5.50 -4.83
CA LYS A 53 10.56 -4.75 -4.68
C LYS A 53 10.16 -4.73 -3.21
N ARG A 54 9.57 -3.62 -2.79
CA ARG A 54 9.01 -3.46 -1.46
C ARG A 54 7.53 -3.15 -1.55
N ALA A 55 6.77 -3.61 -0.58
CA ALA A 55 5.40 -3.20 -0.39
C ALA A 55 5.31 -2.03 0.60
N GLU A 56 4.50 -1.03 0.28
CA GLU A 56 4.01 0.00 1.20
C GLU A 56 2.49 -0.19 1.34
N ALA A 57 2.00 -0.48 2.54
CA ALA A 57 0.58 -0.65 2.82
C ALA A 57 -0.03 0.57 3.51
N HIS A 58 -1.19 1.00 3.02
CA HIS A 58 -2.06 1.99 3.65
C HIS A 58 -3.33 1.29 4.16
N LEU A 59 -3.46 1.21 5.49
CA LEU A 59 -4.61 0.58 6.15
C LEU A 59 -5.78 1.56 6.22
N LEU A 60 -6.95 1.12 5.73
CA LEU A 60 -8.20 1.86 5.81
C LEU A 60 -8.73 1.82 7.25
N ASP A 61 -9.10 2.98 7.76
CA ASP A 61 -9.75 3.19 9.07
C ASP A 61 -8.89 2.80 10.29
N PHE A 62 -7.65 2.36 10.08
CA PHE A 62 -6.68 2.14 11.16
C PHE A 62 -6.25 3.46 11.79
N LYS A 63 -6.20 3.48 13.12
CA LYS A 63 -5.71 4.61 13.91
C LYS A 63 -4.64 4.10 14.87
N GLY A 64 -3.40 4.50 14.65
CA GLY A 64 -2.27 4.06 15.46
C GLY A 64 -0.95 4.23 14.72
N ASP A 65 0.12 3.81 15.38
CA ASP A 65 1.44 3.71 14.76
C ASP A 65 1.73 2.24 14.39
N LEU A 66 2.25 2.03 13.19
CA LEU A 66 2.69 0.72 12.70
C LEU A 66 4.16 0.45 13.06
N TYR A 67 4.87 1.45 13.61
CA TYR A 67 6.28 1.32 13.93
C TYR A 67 6.53 0.28 15.04
N GLY A 68 7.44 -0.65 14.75
CA GLY A 68 7.79 -1.75 15.67
C GLY A 68 6.73 -2.84 15.80
N GLN A 69 5.64 -2.77 15.03
CA GLN A 69 4.61 -3.82 15.00
C GLN A 69 4.97 -4.88 13.95
N GLU A 70 4.72 -6.14 14.29
CA GLU A 70 4.68 -7.22 13.30
C GLU A 70 3.39 -7.09 12.49
N ILE A 71 3.54 -7.14 11.17
CA ILE A 71 2.42 -7.00 10.24
C ILE A 71 2.45 -8.10 9.17
N GLU A 72 1.27 -8.51 8.74
CA GLU A 72 1.09 -9.49 7.66
C GLU A 72 0.24 -8.87 6.56
N LEU A 73 0.64 -9.04 5.29
CA LEU A 73 -0.13 -8.59 4.13
C LEU A 73 -0.75 -9.75 3.39
N GLU A 74 -2.04 -9.61 3.09
CA GLU A 74 -2.76 -10.50 2.21
C GLU A 74 -3.23 -9.72 0.97
N ILE A 75 -2.63 -10.00 -0.18
CA ILE A 75 -2.99 -9.34 -1.46
C ILE A 75 -4.15 -10.11 -2.11
N TYR A 76 -5.22 -9.39 -2.49
CA TYR A 76 -6.38 -9.98 -3.17
C TYR A 76 -6.43 -9.71 -4.66
N GLN A 77 -6.20 -8.46 -5.06
CA GLN A 77 -6.39 -8.05 -6.44
C GLN A 77 -5.42 -6.92 -6.80
N LYS A 78 -4.85 -6.99 -8.00
CA LYS A 78 -4.17 -5.84 -8.60
C LYS A 78 -5.21 -4.82 -9.05
N HIS A 79 -5.14 -3.62 -8.49
CA HIS A 79 -6.01 -2.50 -8.85
C HIS A 79 -5.51 -1.79 -10.11
N ARG A 80 -4.21 -1.46 -10.17
CA ARG A 80 -3.59 -0.77 -11.31
C ARG A 80 -2.08 -0.94 -11.33
N ASP A 81 -1.46 -0.67 -12.48
CA ASP A 81 0.00 -0.54 -12.59
C ASP A 81 0.56 0.69 -11.87
N SER A 82 1.87 0.67 -11.63
CA SER A 82 2.61 1.83 -11.15
C SER A 82 2.67 2.89 -12.27
N ARG A 83 2.63 4.16 -11.88
CA ARG A 83 2.75 5.29 -12.81
C ARG A 83 3.47 6.45 -12.15
N LYS A 84 4.16 7.25 -12.95
CA LYS A 84 4.76 8.51 -12.50
C LYS A 84 3.69 9.60 -12.44
N PHE A 85 3.82 10.50 -11.48
CA PHE A 85 2.96 11.67 -11.33
C PHE A 85 3.77 12.94 -11.56
N PRO A 86 3.18 13.97 -12.19
CA PRO A 86 3.87 15.22 -12.47
C PRO A 86 4.21 16.00 -11.20
N ASP A 87 3.41 15.84 -10.14
CA ASP A 87 3.55 16.56 -8.87
C ASP A 87 2.89 15.78 -7.72
N ALA A 88 3.06 16.30 -6.50
CA ALA A 88 2.52 15.71 -5.29
C ALA A 88 0.99 15.77 -5.21
N GLU A 89 0.35 16.81 -5.77
CA GLU A 89 -1.10 16.94 -5.75
C GLU A 89 -1.76 15.88 -6.65
N ALA A 90 -1.20 15.64 -7.83
CA ALA A 90 -1.64 14.59 -8.74
C ALA A 90 -1.50 13.20 -8.12
N LEU A 91 -0.42 12.95 -7.37
CA LEU A 91 -0.25 11.72 -6.59
C LEU A 91 -1.33 11.62 -5.50
N ARG A 92 -1.56 12.69 -4.73
CA ARG A 92 -2.55 12.72 -3.65
C ARG A 92 -3.97 12.44 -4.15
N LEU A 93 -4.35 13.05 -5.28
CA LEU A 93 -5.65 12.82 -5.92
C LEU A 93 -5.81 11.36 -6.36
N GLN A 94 -4.76 10.75 -6.93
CA GLN A 94 -4.82 9.34 -7.29
C GLN A 94 -4.92 8.44 -6.04
N MET A 95 -4.14 8.71 -5.00
CA MET A 95 -4.22 7.94 -3.75
C MET A 95 -5.63 7.98 -3.15
N HIS A 96 -6.30 9.14 -3.20
CA HIS A 96 -7.69 9.25 -2.76
C HIS A 96 -8.66 8.44 -3.64
N ALA A 97 -8.47 8.46 -4.96
CA ALA A 97 -9.27 7.63 -5.88
C ALA A 97 -9.06 6.12 -5.65
N ASP A 98 -7.82 5.71 -5.35
CA ASP A 98 -7.48 4.34 -4.99
C ASP A 98 -8.16 3.94 -3.67
N GLU A 99 -8.19 4.84 -2.67
CA GLU A 99 -8.88 4.64 -1.39
C GLU A 99 -10.39 4.41 -1.57
N VAL A 100 -11.05 5.28 -2.35
CA VAL A 100 -12.48 5.15 -2.66
C VAL A 100 -12.75 3.82 -3.36
N SER A 101 -11.93 3.46 -4.35
CA SER A 101 -12.07 2.20 -5.09
C SER A 101 -11.88 0.98 -4.18
N ALA A 102 -10.93 1.02 -3.25
CA ALA A 102 -10.72 -0.03 -2.27
C ALA A 102 -11.95 -0.18 -1.34
N ARG A 103 -12.51 0.93 -0.86
CA ARG A 103 -13.71 0.91 -0.02
C ARG A 103 -14.89 0.25 -0.75
N GLU A 104 -15.09 0.56 -2.03
CA GLU A 104 -16.12 -0.08 -2.84
C GLU A 104 -15.85 -1.58 -3.06
N PHE A 105 -14.60 -1.96 -3.34
CA PHE A 105 -14.20 -3.37 -3.45
C PHE A 105 -14.54 -4.16 -2.18
N PHE A 106 -14.21 -3.62 -1.00
CA PHE A 106 -14.45 -4.28 0.28
C PHE A 106 -15.91 -4.28 0.76
N LYS A 107 -16.74 -3.33 0.30
CA LYS A 107 -18.20 -3.38 0.52
C LYS A 107 -18.85 -4.54 -0.21
N ASN A 108 -18.40 -4.82 -1.45
CA ASN A 108 -18.97 -5.85 -2.31
C ASN A 108 -18.44 -7.26 -2.04
N LYS A 109 -17.37 -7.40 -1.25
CA LYS A 109 -16.79 -8.70 -0.84
C LYS A 109 -17.48 -9.32 0.39
N LYS A 110 -18.69 -8.87 0.73
CA LYS A 110 -19.50 -9.39 1.84
C LYS A 110 -20.31 -10.63 1.44
#